data_AF-A0A9N9G741-F1
#
_entry.id   AF-A0A9N9G741-F1
#
_cell.length_a   1.000
_cell.length_b   1.000
_cell.length_c   1.000
_cell.angle_alpha   90.00
_cell.angle_beta   90.00
_cell.angle_gamma   90.00
#
_symmetry.space_group_name_H-M   'P 1'
#
loop_
_entity.id
_entity.type
_entity.pdbx_description
1 polymer ?
#
loop_
_entity_poly.entity_id
_entity_poly.type
_entity_poly.pdbx_seq_one_letter_code
_entity_poly.pdbx_strand_id
1 'polypeptide(L)'
;MKFFFENTLFAFLILYFRFIKPIKANIEKEVFTSNAVKISETLFKEISEWGEQGGLLTLTPPYTIKRYDRIVPFKHVDELSQDKTGEKEKWYILDDLEEGKTYETRVSYAATSPTTFMLEIMGFEEAANIFEKRRSLEIPQSNSQPIMTTTKKLLRVRAIYDGVSIIPGRESRPIIYNIVLETLTYGVPRVAFKLVLSLALILGIGYYICVPMFYSSLQKLIKIAEKDKIDRDLNRDLNRDKTRIE
;
A
#
# COMPACT_ATOMS: atom_id res chain seq x y z
N MET A 1 -37.07 -19.79 12.93
CA MET A 1 -36.27 -18.64 13.42
C MET A 1 -34.87 -18.53 12.83
N LYS A 2 -34.17 -19.61 12.41
CA LYS A 2 -32.83 -19.50 11.79
C LYS A 2 -32.80 -18.79 10.43
N PHE A 3 -33.86 -18.93 9.62
CA PHE A 3 -33.90 -18.40 8.24
C PHE A 3 -34.02 -16.85 8.15
N PHE A 4 -34.54 -16.19 9.18
CA PHE A 4 -34.68 -14.73 9.18
C PHE A 4 -33.37 -14.01 9.50
N PHE A 5 -32.48 -14.64 10.26
CA PHE A 5 -31.23 -14.01 10.71
C PHE A 5 -30.18 -13.91 9.59
N GLU A 6 -30.15 -14.87 8.68
CA GLU A 6 -29.20 -14.92 7.56
C GLU A 6 -29.47 -13.81 6.52
N ASN A 7 -30.75 -13.51 6.25
CA ASN A 7 -31.12 -12.48 5.28
C ASN A 7 -30.84 -11.06 5.79
N THR A 8 -30.99 -10.81 7.10
CA THR A 8 -30.68 -9.50 7.70
C THR A 8 -29.18 -9.20 7.68
N LEU A 9 -28.33 -10.17 8.00
CA LEU A 9 -26.88 -9.98 7.98
C LEU A 9 -26.38 -9.68 6.56
N PHE A 10 -26.89 -10.43 5.57
CA PHE A 10 -26.51 -10.25 4.17
C PHE A 10 -26.95 -8.88 3.62
N ALA A 11 -28.16 -8.44 3.93
CA ALA A 11 -28.64 -7.10 3.57
C ALA A 11 -27.80 -5.99 4.21
N PHE A 12 -27.41 -6.15 5.48
CA PHE A 12 -26.49 -5.21 6.16
C PHE A 12 -25.11 -5.16 5.50
N LEU A 13 -24.57 -6.31 5.08
CA LEU A 13 -23.27 -6.39 4.41
C LEU A 13 -23.30 -5.66 3.05
N ILE A 14 -24.35 -5.88 2.26
CA ILE A 14 -24.56 -5.18 0.98
C ILE A 14 -24.69 -3.66 1.20
N LEU A 15 -25.46 -3.27 2.21
CA LEU A 15 -25.65 -1.86 2.55
C LEU A 15 -24.32 -1.22 2.99
N TYR A 16 -23.54 -1.93 3.80
CA TYR A 16 -22.21 -1.51 4.25
C TYR A 16 -21.25 -1.29 3.08
N PHE A 17 -21.19 -2.21 2.12
CA PHE A 17 -20.36 -2.04 0.91
C PHE A 17 -20.80 -0.87 0.03
N ARG A 18 -22.09 -0.52 0.01
CA ARG A 18 -22.58 0.66 -0.73
C ARG A 18 -22.16 1.99 -0.11
N PHE A 19 -21.92 2.03 1.20
CA PHE A 19 -21.47 3.25 1.88
C PHE A 19 -19.95 3.45 1.84
N ILE A 20 -19.17 2.40 1.57
CA ILE A 20 -17.73 2.54 1.36
C ILE A 20 -17.47 3.10 -0.03
N LYS A 21 -17.30 4.41 -0.13
CA LYS A 21 -16.76 5.04 -1.35
C LYS A 21 -15.26 4.81 -1.40
N PRO A 22 -14.72 4.05 -2.36
CA PRO A 22 -13.28 3.88 -2.49
C PRO A 22 -12.66 5.22 -2.83
N ILE A 23 -11.72 5.68 -2.00
CA ILE A 23 -10.90 6.85 -2.32
C ILE A 23 -9.80 6.37 -3.25
N LYS A 24 -9.79 6.85 -4.49
CA LYS A 24 -8.69 6.61 -5.41
C LYS A 24 -7.45 7.33 -4.88
N ALA A 25 -6.40 6.57 -4.61
CA ALA A 25 -5.09 7.08 -4.22
C ALA A 25 -4.10 6.71 -5.32
N ASN A 26 -3.23 7.65 -5.68
CA ASN A 26 -2.06 7.38 -6.49
C ASN A 26 -0.95 6.89 -5.57
N ILE A 27 -0.06 6.05 -6.12
CA ILE A 27 1.05 5.45 -5.38
C ILE A 27 2.30 5.55 -6.25
N GLU A 28 3.31 6.25 -5.74
CA GLU A 28 4.68 6.15 -6.27
C GLU A 28 5.48 5.20 -5.38
N LYS A 29 6.38 4.42 -5.97
CA LYS A 29 7.16 3.42 -5.25
C LYS A 29 8.59 3.37 -5.74
N GLU A 30 9.48 3.05 -4.81
CA GLU A 30 10.89 2.78 -5.08
C GLU A 30 11.31 1.52 -4.32
N VAL A 31 12.01 0.61 -5.00
CA VAL A 31 12.48 -0.66 -4.44
C VAL A 31 13.99 -0.67 -4.43
N PHE A 32 14.59 -0.99 -3.30
CA PHE A 32 16.03 -0.99 -3.14
C PHE A 32 16.52 -2.13 -2.26
N THR A 33 17.76 -2.55 -2.50
CA THR A 33 18.46 -3.49 -1.63
C THR A 33 19.39 -2.72 -0.70
N SER A 34 19.38 -3.10 0.59
CA SER A 34 20.31 -2.53 1.56
C SER A 34 21.66 -3.22 1.44
N ASN A 35 22.71 -2.41 1.31
CA ASN A 35 24.09 -2.86 1.31
C ASN A 35 24.79 -2.16 2.46
N ALA A 36 25.67 -2.87 3.16
CA ALA A 36 26.51 -2.27 4.18
C ALA A 36 27.57 -1.39 3.50
N VAL A 37 27.62 -0.11 3.87
CA VAL A 37 28.58 0.87 3.35
C VAL A 37 29.47 1.34 4.49
N LYS A 38 30.76 1.45 4.21
CA LYS A 38 31.74 2.01 5.12
C LYS A 38 31.71 3.53 5.01
N ILE A 39 31.44 4.22 6.11
CA ILE A 39 31.38 5.68 6.16
C ILE A 39 32.23 6.21 7.32
N SER A 40 32.67 7.46 7.20
CA SER A 40 33.33 8.15 8.30
C SER A 40 32.37 8.37 9.48
N GLU A 41 32.86 8.16 10.70
CA GLU A 41 32.10 8.40 11.93
C GLU A 41 31.63 9.85 12.08
N THR A 42 32.43 10.79 11.61
CA THR A 42 32.09 12.22 11.71
C THR A 42 30.92 12.58 10.80
N LEU A 43 30.92 12.07 9.56
CA LEU A 43 29.85 12.30 8.59
C LEU A 43 28.54 11.63 9.04
N PHE A 44 28.63 10.44 9.63
CA PHE A 44 27.47 9.80 10.24
C PHE A 44 26.88 10.62 11.37
N LYS A 45 27.73 11.13 12.27
CA LYS A 45 27.31 11.93 13.41
C LYS A 45 26.69 13.25 12.95
N GLU A 46 27.31 13.93 11.98
CA GLU A 46 26.80 15.17 11.42
C GLU A 46 25.40 14.99 10.80
N ILE A 47 25.21 13.96 9.97
CA ILE A 47 23.90 13.67 9.37
C ILE A 47 22.88 13.24 10.44
N SER A 48 23.31 12.51 11.47
CA SER A 48 22.43 12.12 12.57
C SER A 48 22.00 13.33 13.40
N GLU A 49 22.91 14.27 13.65
CA GLU A 49 22.62 15.54 14.33
C GLU A 49 21.71 16.43 13.48
N TRP A 50 21.88 16.45 12.15
CA TRP A 50 20.90 17.07 11.25
C TRP A 50 19.54 16.41 11.39
N GLY A 51 19.54 15.08 11.53
CA GLY A 51 18.41 14.25 11.90
C GLY A 51 17.56 14.88 13.00
N GLU A 52 18.22 15.13 14.12
CA GLU A 52 17.62 15.62 15.35
C GLU A 52 17.25 17.11 15.28
N GLN A 53 18.09 17.95 14.67
CA GLN A 53 17.85 19.39 14.59
C GLN A 53 16.82 19.77 13.53
N GLY A 54 16.77 19.03 12.41
CA GLY A 54 15.89 19.27 11.27
C GLY A 54 14.52 18.60 11.39
N GLY A 55 14.27 17.83 12.45
CA GLY A 55 13.04 17.06 12.62
C GLY A 55 12.85 16.00 11.54
N LEU A 56 13.96 15.41 11.05
CA LEU A 56 13.93 14.31 10.09
C LEU A 56 13.20 13.12 10.71
N LEU A 57 12.26 12.57 9.95
CA LEU A 57 11.49 11.42 10.41
C LEU A 57 12.23 10.14 10.04
N THR A 58 12.36 9.25 11.03
CA THR A 58 12.93 7.92 10.82
C THR A 58 11.84 6.92 10.41
N LEU A 59 12.16 6.10 9.41
CA LEU A 59 11.39 4.97 8.93
C LEU A 59 12.16 3.68 9.23
N THR A 60 11.56 2.78 10.02
CA THR A 60 12.19 1.52 10.42
C THR A 60 11.45 0.30 9.85
N PRO A 61 12.13 -0.75 9.38
CA PRO A 61 11.52 -2.02 9.02
C PRO A 61 11.02 -2.78 10.26
N PRO A 62 10.21 -3.85 10.11
CA PRO A 62 9.76 -4.46 8.85
C PRO A 62 8.62 -3.70 8.16
N TYR A 63 7.97 -2.78 8.87
CA TYR A 63 6.91 -1.93 8.34
C TYR A 63 6.80 -0.66 9.19
N THR A 64 6.99 0.51 8.58
CA THR A 64 6.69 1.81 9.20
C THR A 64 5.84 2.64 8.26
N ILE A 65 4.87 3.36 8.82
CA ILE A 65 4.02 4.32 8.11
C ILE A 65 4.06 5.67 8.82
N LYS A 66 4.34 6.73 8.08
CA LYS A 66 4.11 8.12 8.50
C LYS A 66 2.96 8.67 7.69
N ARG A 67 2.00 9.30 8.37
CA ARG A 67 0.74 9.72 7.77
C ARG A 67 0.61 11.23 7.81
N TYR A 68 -0.05 11.76 6.79
CA TYR A 68 -0.45 13.16 6.69
C TYR A 68 0.70 14.17 6.65
N ASP A 69 1.84 13.76 6.11
CA ASP A 69 2.94 14.68 5.80
C ASP A 69 2.53 15.62 4.66
N ARG A 70 3.19 16.78 4.62
CA ARG A 70 2.88 17.85 3.68
C ARG A 70 4.12 18.27 2.92
N ILE A 71 3.99 18.39 1.60
CA ILE A 71 5.03 18.90 0.71
C ILE A 71 4.40 19.87 -0.29
N VAL A 72 5.09 20.98 -0.56
CA VAL A 72 4.69 21.93 -1.60
C VAL A 72 5.35 21.47 -2.90
N PRO A 73 4.60 21.23 -3.99
CA PRO A 73 5.18 20.76 -5.22
C PRO A 73 5.98 21.85 -5.94
N PHE A 74 6.96 21.43 -6.72
CA PHE A 74 7.63 22.24 -7.73
C PHE A 74 6.66 22.49 -8.90
N LYS A 75 6.60 23.73 -9.41
CA LYS A 75 5.74 24.02 -10.57
C LYS A 75 6.30 23.42 -11.85
N HIS A 76 7.62 23.43 -11.97
CA HIS A 76 8.35 22.94 -13.12
C HIS A 76 9.59 22.17 -12.67
N VAL A 77 10.03 21.23 -13.53
CA VAL A 77 11.24 20.44 -13.29
C VAL A 77 12.47 21.36 -13.14
N ASP A 78 12.51 22.48 -13.85
CA ASP A 78 13.63 23.42 -13.78
C ASP A 78 13.77 24.07 -12.38
N GLU A 79 12.67 24.19 -11.62
CA GLU A 79 12.69 24.70 -10.25
C GLU A 79 13.45 23.75 -9.30
N LEU A 80 13.55 22.46 -9.61
CA LEU A 80 14.30 21.48 -8.80
C LEU A 80 15.77 21.86 -8.68
N SER A 81 16.33 22.47 -9.73
CA SER A 81 17.73 22.90 -9.75
C SER A 81 17.94 24.26 -9.08
N GLN A 82 16.86 25.02 -8.88
CA GLN A 82 16.88 26.38 -8.34
C GLN A 82 16.52 26.45 -6.86
N ASP A 83 15.97 25.39 -6.27
CA ASP A 83 15.69 25.30 -4.83
C ASP A 83 16.98 25.17 -4.02
N LYS A 84 17.60 26.32 -3.75
CA LYS A 84 18.78 26.45 -2.90
C LYS A 84 18.44 26.24 -1.42
N THR A 85 17.19 26.48 -1.04
CA THR A 85 16.69 26.40 0.33
C THR A 85 16.33 24.98 0.76
N GLY A 86 15.95 24.10 -0.18
CA GLY A 86 15.49 22.74 0.12
C GLY A 86 14.14 22.69 0.84
N GLU A 87 13.38 23.79 0.84
CA GLU A 87 12.10 23.89 1.55
C GLU A 87 10.99 23.06 0.91
N LYS A 88 11.12 22.77 -0.39
CA LYS A 88 10.12 22.02 -1.18
C LYS A 88 10.41 20.52 -1.24
N GLU A 89 11.35 20.03 -0.44
CA GLU A 89 11.66 18.61 -0.34
C GLU A 89 11.58 18.11 1.10
N LYS A 90 11.37 16.81 1.22
CA LYS A 90 11.31 16.13 2.51
C LYS A 90 12.31 15.00 2.53
N TRP A 91 13.01 14.88 3.65
CA TRP A 91 13.98 13.84 3.85
C TRP A 91 13.51 12.90 4.96
N TYR A 92 13.91 11.64 4.85
CA TYR A 92 13.63 10.61 5.84
C TYR A 92 14.89 9.77 6.05
N ILE A 93 15.12 9.37 7.29
CA ILE A 93 16.18 8.42 7.63
C ILE A 93 15.59 7.02 7.52
N LEU A 94 16.21 6.18 6.70
CA LEU A 94 15.91 4.75 6.63
C LEU A 94 16.87 4.04 7.58
N ASP A 95 16.36 3.65 8.73
CA ASP A 95 17.16 3.08 9.84
C ASP A 95 16.86 1.60 10.03
N ASP A 96 17.71 0.91 10.80
CA ASP A 96 17.62 -0.52 11.12
C ASP A 96 17.49 -1.42 9.88
N LEU A 97 18.11 -1.01 8.77
CA LEU A 97 18.14 -1.80 7.54
C LEU A 97 19.10 -2.97 7.70
N GLU A 98 18.63 -4.19 7.48
CA GLU A 98 19.49 -5.37 7.41
C GLU A 98 20.16 -5.49 6.02
N GLU A 99 21.44 -5.84 6.00
CA GLU A 99 22.22 -6.06 4.79
C GLU A 99 21.65 -7.20 3.93
N GLY A 100 21.66 -7.03 2.62
CA GLY A 100 21.19 -8.01 1.65
C GLY A 100 19.67 -8.13 1.55
N LYS A 101 18.90 -7.45 2.42
CA LYS A 101 17.44 -7.41 2.33
C LYS A 101 16.96 -6.33 1.37
N THR A 102 15.83 -6.62 0.73
CA THR A 102 15.14 -5.69 -0.17
C THR A 102 13.98 -5.01 0.56
N TYR A 103 13.83 -3.72 0.30
CA TYR A 103 12.81 -2.87 0.90
C TYR A 103 12.07 -2.13 -0.20
N GLU A 104 10.82 -1.79 0.07
CA GLU A 104 9.99 -0.94 -0.76
C GLU A 104 9.57 0.29 0.04
N THR A 105 9.82 1.47 -0.52
CA THR A 105 9.24 2.71 -0.04
C THR A 105 8.09 3.10 -0.95
N ARG A 106 6.96 3.49 -0.36
CA ARG A 106 5.77 3.96 -1.08
C ARG A 106 5.34 5.33 -0.57
N VAL A 107 4.98 6.21 -1.48
CA VAL A 107 4.25 7.44 -1.19
C VAL A 107 2.83 7.31 -1.75
N SER A 108 1.84 7.53 -0.90
CA SER A 108 0.41 7.50 -1.27
C SER A 108 -0.23 8.86 -1.05
N TYR A 109 -0.99 9.33 -2.03
CA TYR A 109 -1.61 10.65 -2.03
C TYR A 109 -2.94 10.63 -2.79
N ALA A 110 -3.75 11.67 -2.60
CA ALA A 110 -5.06 11.75 -3.24
C ALA A 110 -4.92 11.86 -4.77
N ALA A 111 -5.64 11.01 -5.51
CA ALA A 111 -5.61 11.02 -6.99
C ALA A 111 -6.15 12.32 -7.61
N THR A 112 -6.82 13.16 -6.82
CA THR A 112 -7.29 14.49 -7.23
C THR A 112 -6.18 15.56 -7.25
N SER A 113 -4.97 15.23 -6.83
CA SER A 113 -3.81 16.12 -6.85
C SER A 113 -2.94 15.78 -8.06
N PRO A 114 -2.86 16.64 -9.09
CA PRO A 114 -2.11 16.37 -10.31
C PRO A 114 -0.61 16.58 -10.04
N THR A 115 0.00 15.60 -9.40
CA THR A 115 1.38 15.72 -8.91
C THR A 115 2.04 14.37 -8.95
N THR A 116 3.27 14.35 -9.42
CA THR A 116 4.13 13.17 -9.48
C THR A 116 5.16 13.27 -8.36
N PHE A 117 5.25 12.24 -7.53
CA PHE A 117 6.27 12.17 -6.48
C PHE A 117 7.54 11.52 -7.02
N MET A 118 8.69 12.08 -6.67
CA MET A 118 10.01 11.49 -6.92
C MET A 118 10.60 11.03 -5.60
N LEU A 119 11.00 9.75 -5.58
CA LEU A 119 11.65 9.10 -4.45
C LEU A 119 13.09 8.77 -4.84
N GLU A 120 14.04 9.22 -4.06
CA GLU A 120 15.46 8.94 -4.32
C GLU A 120 16.14 8.46 -3.05
N ILE A 121 16.76 7.30 -3.17
CA ILE A 121 17.37 6.58 -2.06
C ILE A 121 18.87 6.70 -2.20
N MET A 122 19.49 7.31 -1.21
CA MET A 122 20.88 7.73 -1.27
C MET A 122 21.65 7.20 -0.06
N GLY A 123 22.95 6.97 -0.27
CA GLY A 123 23.89 6.76 0.81
C GLY A 123 24.14 8.08 1.58
N PHE A 124 24.74 7.96 2.76
CA PHE A 124 25.09 9.13 3.57
C PHE A 124 26.05 10.08 2.85
N GLU A 125 27.04 9.55 2.13
CA GLU A 125 28.01 10.36 1.36
C GLU A 125 27.35 11.15 0.22
N GLU A 126 26.47 10.49 -0.55
CA GLU A 126 25.75 11.13 -1.65
C GLU A 126 24.82 12.23 -1.13
N ALA A 127 24.14 11.98 -0.01
CA ALA A 127 23.31 12.98 0.64
C ALA A 127 24.14 14.15 1.17
N ALA A 128 25.26 13.89 1.84
CA ALA A 128 26.18 14.93 2.35
C ALA A 128 26.60 15.89 1.23
N ASN A 129 27.03 15.35 0.08
CA ASN A 129 27.42 16.15 -1.08
C ASN A 129 26.29 17.08 -1.58
N ILE A 130 25.03 16.61 -1.55
CA ILE A 130 23.87 17.43 -1.92
C ILE A 130 23.65 18.55 -0.91
N PHE A 131 23.77 18.26 0.38
CA PHE A 131 23.61 19.25 1.44
C PHE A 131 24.74 20.29 1.44
N GLU A 132 25.98 19.87 1.23
CA GLU A 132 27.14 20.76 1.14
C GLU A 132 27.06 21.71 -0.04
N LYS A 133 26.68 21.18 -1.22
CA LYS A 133 26.43 22.01 -2.41
C LYS A 133 25.43 23.14 -2.12
N ARG A 134 24.51 22.95 -1.17
CA ARG A 134 23.56 23.98 -0.75
C ARG A 134 24.11 24.92 0.31
N ARG A 135 24.86 24.41 1.28
CA ARG A 135 25.42 25.24 2.36
C ARG A 135 26.69 25.99 1.98
N SER A 136 27.30 25.69 0.82
CA SER A 136 28.62 26.25 0.44
C SER A 136 29.67 26.05 1.55
N LEU A 137 29.54 24.95 2.30
CA LEU A 137 30.46 24.59 3.38
C LEU A 137 31.49 23.63 2.81
N GLU A 138 32.77 23.98 2.93
CA GLU A 138 33.88 23.09 2.62
C GLU A 138 33.98 22.04 3.72
N ILE A 139 33.89 20.74 3.39
CA ILE A 139 34.27 19.69 4.34
C ILE A 139 35.79 19.77 4.51
N PRO A 140 36.31 19.87 5.75
CA PRO A 140 37.71 19.58 5.97
C PRO A 140 37.95 18.09 5.67
N GLN A 141 38.64 17.81 4.56
CA GLN A 141 39.18 16.48 4.26
C GLN A 141 40.18 16.10 5.36
N SER A 142 39.69 15.48 6.43
CA SER A 142 40.49 15.05 7.56
C SER A 142 40.90 13.59 7.33
N ASN A 143 42.16 13.39 6.94
CA ASN A 143 42.74 12.13 6.47
C ASN A 143 42.91 11.00 7.52
N SER A 144 42.22 11.05 8.66
CA SER A 144 42.35 10.07 9.73
C SER A 144 41.06 9.93 10.53
N GLN A 145 39.97 9.55 9.87
CA GLN A 145 38.69 9.35 10.55
C GLN A 145 38.36 7.87 10.72
N PRO A 146 37.84 7.46 11.90
CA PRO A 146 37.40 6.10 12.11
C PRO A 146 36.28 5.76 11.13
N ILE A 147 36.43 4.60 10.49
CA ILE A 147 35.49 4.07 9.50
C ILE A 147 34.51 3.16 10.24
N MET A 148 33.21 3.48 10.18
CA MET A 148 32.15 2.59 10.64
C MET A 148 31.44 1.94 9.45
N THR A 149 30.86 0.78 9.66
CA THR A 149 29.95 0.17 8.69
C THR A 149 28.52 0.53 9.06
N THR A 150 27.76 1.10 8.13
CA THR A 150 26.35 1.40 8.30
C THR A 150 25.53 0.83 7.16
N THR A 151 24.30 0.45 7.47
CA THR A 151 23.26 0.09 6.49
C THR A 151 22.22 1.18 6.35
N LYS A 152 22.32 2.26 7.14
CA LYS A 152 21.38 3.37 7.09
C LYS A 152 21.44 4.05 5.73
N LYS A 153 20.27 4.48 5.24
CA LYS A 153 20.14 5.25 4.01
C LYS A 153 19.30 6.49 4.25
N LEU A 154 19.38 7.45 3.35
CA LEU A 154 18.50 8.61 3.33
C LEU A 154 17.54 8.50 2.15
N LEU A 155 16.31 8.92 2.37
CA LEU A 155 15.29 9.02 1.36
C LEU A 155 14.94 10.48 1.16
N ARG A 156 15.13 10.97 -0.07
CA ARG A 156 14.63 12.27 -0.53
C ARG A 156 13.31 12.10 -1.24
N VAL A 157 12.32 12.90 -0.82
CA VAL A 157 10.98 12.95 -1.39
C VAL A 157 10.75 14.34 -1.97
N ARG A 158 10.40 14.38 -3.25
CA ARG A 158 10.06 15.60 -4.00
C ARG A 158 8.72 15.42 -4.68
N ALA A 159 8.02 16.51 -4.93
CA ALA A 159 6.72 16.50 -5.58
C ALA A 159 6.74 17.50 -6.75
N ILE A 160 6.37 17.07 -7.95
CA ILE A 160 6.33 17.92 -9.14
C ILE A 160 4.88 18.01 -9.60
N TYR A 161 4.40 19.21 -9.81
CA TYR A 161 3.08 19.46 -10.34
C TYR A 161 3.05 19.10 -11.84
N ASP A 162 2.16 18.19 -12.24
CA ASP A 162 2.18 17.56 -13.58
C ASP A 162 0.78 17.52 -14.23
N GLY A 163 -0.02 18.57 -14.03
CA GLY A 163 -1.32 18.62 -14.70
C GLY A 163 -1.97 19.97 -14.73
N VAL A 164 -3.12 20.05 -15.39
CA VAL A 164 -3.88 21.29 -15.50
C VAL A 164 -5.00 21.27 -14.47
N SER A 165 -5.08 22.30 -13.63
CA SER A 165 -6.21 22.47 -12.72
C SER A 165 -7.02 23.69 -13.11
N ILE A 166 -8.34 23.55 -13.04
CA ILE A 166 -9.29 24.66 -13.17
C ILE A 166 -9.22 25.57 -11.93
N ILE A 167 -8.71 25.06 -10.80
CA ILE A 167 -8.61 25.81 -9.55
C ILE A 167 -7.31 26.63 -9.56
N PRO A 168 -7.37 27.97 -9.53
CA PRO A 168 -6.18 28.81 -9.56
C PRO A 168 -5.33 28.60 -8.29
N GLY A 169 -4.02 28.57 -8.47
CA GLY A 169 -3.05 28.42 -7.38
C GLY A 169 -2.98 27.02 -6.78
N ARG A 170 -3.58 26.00 -7.40
CA ARG A 170 -3.52 24.61 -6.92
C ARG A 170 -2.10 24.04 -6.97
N GLU A 171 -1.31 24.51 -7.93
CA GLU A 171 0.10 24.18 -8.13
C GLU A 171 1.03 24.64 -7.00
N SER A 172 0.58 25.53 -6.12
CA SER A 172 1.37 26.02 -4.97
C SER A 172 0.83 25.53 -3.63
N ARG A 173 -0.22 24.71 -3.63
CA ARG A 173 -0.82 24.19 -2.39
C ARG A 173 -0.04 22.98 -1.89
N PRO A 174 0.14 22.85 -0.56
CA PRO A 174 0.76 21.67 0.01
C PRO A 174 -0.12 20.44 -0.23
N ILE A 175 0.52 19.36 -0.63
CA ILE A 175 -0.12 18.07 -0.87
C ILE A 175 0.13 17.20 0.35
N ILE A 176 -0.97 16.61 0.83
CA ILE A 176 -0.94 15.68 1.94
C ILE A 176 -0.65 14.28 1.38
N TYR A 177 0.36 13.62 1.93
CA TYR A 177 0.74 12.26 1.55
C TYR A 177 1.04 11.41 2.78
N ASN A 178 1.02 10.09 2.58
CA ASN A 178 1.54 9.13 3.54
C ASN A 178 2.75 8.43 2.93
N ILE A 179 3.75 8.16 3.75
CA ILE A 179 4.94 7.42 3.35
C ILE A 179 5.05 6.12 4.14
N VAL A 180 5.42 5.06 3.44
CA VAL A 180 5.52 3.70 3.99
C VAL A 180 6.87 3.12 3.61
N LEU A 181 7.54 2.51 4.57
CA LEU A 181 8.69 1.62 4.35
C LEU A 181 8.28 0.20 4.71
N GLU A 182 8.47 -0.76 3.82
CA GLU A 182 8.16 -2.16 4.06
C GLU A 182 9.31 -3.08 3.58
N THR A 183 9.60 -4.13 4.34
CA THR A 183 10.52 -5.18 3.91
C THR A 183 9.84 -6.12 2.91
N LEU A 184 10.49 -6.36 1.78
CA LEU A 184 10.07 -7.34 0.79
C LEU A 184 10.69 -8.71 1.11
N THR A 185 9.84 -9.73 1.21
CA THR A 185 10.28 -11.12 1.36
C THR A 185 9.96 -11.84 0.06
N TYR A 186 10.98 -12.34 -0.65
CA TYR A 186 10.83 -12.91 -2.01
C TYR A 186 10.18 -11.94 -3.02
N GLY A 187 10.50 -10.65 -2.93
CA GLY A 187 9.93 -9.61 -3.80
C GLY A 187 8.47 -9.24 -3.49
N VAL A 188 7.87 -9.83 -2.46
CA VAL A 188 6.48 -9.59 -2.05
C VAL A 188 6.44 -8.87 -0.70
N PRO A 189 5.60 -7.82 -0.55
CA PRO A 189 5.41 -7.15 0.74
C PRO A 189 4.97 -8.15 1.82
N ARG A 190 5.56 -8.07 3.01
CA ARG A 190 5.24 -8.97 4.13
C ARG A 190 3.74 -8.97 4.46
N VAL A 191 3.07 -7.83 4.32
CA VAL A 191 1.62 -7.71 4.54
C VAL A 191 0.82 -8.52 3.52
N ALA A 192 1.30 -8.67 2.28
CA ALA A 192 0.60 -9.42 1.24
C ALA A 192 0.52 -10.92 1.54
N PHE A 193 1.48 -11.50 2.27
CA PHE A 193 1.40 -12.91 2.69
C PHE A 193 0.19 -13.18 3.59
N LYS A 194 -0.20 -12.22 4.44
CA LYS A 194 -1.43 -12.35 5.26
C LYS A 194 -2.67 -12.42 4.38
N LEU A 195 -2.72 -11.64 3.30
CA LEU A 195 -3.81 -11.67 2.34
C LEU A 195 -3.86 -13.01 1.60
N VAL A 196 -2.73 -13.50 1.10
CA VAL A 196 -2.63 -14.81 0.43
C VAL A 196 -3.13 -15.93 1.34
N LEU A 197 -2.71 -15.95 2.60
CA LEU A 197 -3.17 -16.95 3.57
C LEU A 197 -4.69 -16.85 3.81
N SER A 198 -5.22 -15.63 3.96
CA SER A 198 -6.67 -15.43 4.13
C SER A 198 -7.46 -15.88 2.91
N LEU A 199 -6.94 -15.63 1.70
CA LEU A 199 -7.58 -16.03 0.45
C LEU A 199 -7.60 -17.55 0.32
N ALA A 200 -6.49 -18.22 0.65
CA ALA A 200 -6.40 -19.67 0.66
C ALA A 200 -7.41 -20.29 1.65
N LEU A 201 -7.57 -19.70 2.84
CA LEU A 201 -8.55 -20.14 3.82
C LEU A 201 -9.99 -19.99 3.31
N ILE A 202 -10.34 -18.84 2.72
CA ILE A 202 -11.67 -18.58 2.16
C ILE A 202 -11.98 -19.56 1.02
N LEU A 203 -11.02 -19.79 0.12
CA LEU A 203 -11.16 -20.77 -0.97
C LEU A 203 -11.33 -22.19 -0.43
N GLY A 204 -10.56 -22.56 0.60
CA GLY A 204 -10.69 -23.84 1.28
C GLY A 204 -12.08 -24.04 1.88
N ILE A 205 -12.60 -23.04 2.62
CA ILE A 205 -13.96 -23.08 3.17
C ILE A 205 -15.00 -23.17 2.05
N GLY A 206 -14.85 -22.36 0.99
CA GLY A 206 -15.76 -22.39 -0.16
C GLY A 206 -15.80 -23.77 -0.81
N TYR A 207 -14.65 -24.38 -1.05
CA TYR A 207 -14.54 -25.68 -1.69
C TYR A 207 -15.01 -26.83 -0.80
N TYR A 208 -14.57 -26.90 0.46
CA TYR A 208 -14.87 -28.04 1.33
C TYR A 208 -16.21 -27.95 2.06
N ILE A 209 -16.79 -26.76 2.22
CA ILE A 209 -18.04 -26.57 2.97
C ILE A 209 -19.14 -26.08 2.03
N CYS A 210 -18.93 -24.98 1.31
CA CYS A 210 -20.00 -24.37 0.50
C CYS A 210 -20.40 -25.24 -0.69
N VAL A 211 -19.44 -25.78 -1.46
CA VAL A 211 -19.72 -26.64 -2.62
C VAL A 211 -20.54 -27.89 -2.23
N PRO A 212 -20.15 -28.72 -1.24
CA PRO A 212 -20.95 -29.89 -0.90
C PRO A 212 -22.33 -29.55 -0.31
N MET A 213 -22.45 -28.46 0.46
CA MET A 213 -23.76 -28.00 0.93
C MET A 213 -24.68 -27.59 -0.22
N PHE A 214 -24.14 -26.86 -1.20
CA PHE A 214 -24.90 -26.46 -2.39
C PHE A 214 -25.30 -27.67 -3.23
N TYR A 215 -24.36 -28.59 -3.46
CA TYR A 215 -24.62 -29.82 -4.19
C TYR A 215 -25.69 -30.68 -3.49
N SER A 216 -25.59 -30.85 -2.17
CA SER A 216 -26.60 -31.57 -1.38
C SER A 216 -27.98 -30.92 -1.46
N SER A 217 -28.03 -29.58 -1.44
CA SER A 217 -29.28 -28.83 -1.53
C SER A 217 -29.91 -28.96 -2.92
N LEU A 218 -29.11 -28.87 -3.99
CA LEU A 218 -29.58 -29.10 -5.36
C LEU A 218 -30.11 -30.53 -5.54
N GLN A 219 -29.39 -31.53 -5.05
CA GLN A 219 -29.84 -32.92 -5.13
C GLN A 219 -31.19 -33.14 -4.41
N LYS A 220 -31.40 -32.49 -3.26
CA LYS A 220 -32.69 -32.54 -2.55
C LYS A 220 -33.81 -31.90 -3.37
N LEU A 221 -33.57 -30.74 -3.97
CA LEU A 221 -34.55 -30.05 -4.81
C LEU A 221 -34.92 -30.88 -6.05
N ILE A 222 -33.94 -31.50 -6.71
CA ILE A 222 -34.16 -32.38 -7.85
C ILE A 222 -35.03 -33.58 -7.45
N LYS A 223 -34.72 -34.24 -6.32
CA LYS A 223 -35.53 -35.36 -5.81
C LYS A 223 -36.97 -34.96 -5.50
N ILE A 224 -37.19 -33.77 -4.93
CA ILE A 224 -38.54 -33.25 -4.67
C ILE A 224 -39.28 -33.03 -5.99
N ALA A 225 -38.64 -32.40 -6.98
CA ALA A 225 -39.24 -32.14 -8.27
C ALA A 225 -39.58 -33.42 -9.05
N GLU A 226 -38.73 -34.46 -8.98
CA GLU A 226 -39.01 -35.77 -9.57
C GLU A 226 -40.21 -36.45 -8.88
N LYS A 227 -40.27 -36.42 -7.55
CA LYS A 227 -41.39 -36.98 -6.79
C LYS A 227 -42.71 -36.28 -7.12
N ASP A 228 -42.72 -34.96 -7.15
CA ASP A 228 -43.91 -34.17 -7.51
C ASP A 228 -44.36 -34.41 -8.96
N LYS A 229 -43.45 -34.80 -9.86
CA LYS A 229 -43.80 -35.21 -11.22
C LYS A 229 -44.48 -36.58 -11.21
N ILE A 230 -43.92 -37.55 -10.50
CA ILE A 230 -44.49 -38.91 -10.37
C ILE A 230 -45.89 -38.85 -9.74
N ASP A 231 -46.06 -38.09 -8.66
CA ASP A 231 -47.36 -37.97 -7.96
C ASP A 231 -48.42 -37.30 -8.85
N ARG A 232 -48.02 -36.37 -9.74
CA ARG A 232 -48.92 -35.76 -10.72
C ARG A 232 -49.32 -36.72 -11.83
N ASP A 233 -48.38 -37.50 -12.35
CA ASP A 233 -48.64 -38.48 -13.40
C ASP A 233 -49.57 -39.61 -12.88
N LEU A 234 -49.33 -40.10 -11.66
CA LEU A 234 -50.17 -41.11 -11.01
C LEU A 234 -51.62 -40.63 -10.80
N ASN A 235 -51.80 -39.39 -10.33
CA ASN A 235 -53.14 -38.80 -10.17
C ASN A 235 -53.87 -38.61 -11.51
N ARG A 236 -53.13 -38.36 -12.60
CA ARG A 236 -53.70 -38.24 -13.95
C ARG A 236 -54.23 -39.58 -14.46
N ASP A 237 -53.49 -40.67 -14.20
CA ASP A 237 -53.89 -42.01 -14.60
C ASP A 237 -55.10 -42.51 -13.80
N LEU A 238 -55.12 -42.28 -12.48
CA LEU A 238 -56.28 -42.58 -11.62
C LEU A 238 -57.56 -41.87 -12.08
N ASN A 239 -57.47 -40.62 -12.52
CA ASN A 239 -58.63 -39.88 -13.04
C ASN A 239 -59.10 -40.41 -14.41
N ARG A 240 -58.19 -40.89 -15.27
CA ARG A 240 -58.58 -41.53 -16.55
C ARG A 240 -59.35 -42.82 -16.33
N ASP A 241 -58.95 -43.62 -15.36
CA ASP A 241 -59.62 -44.90 -15.06
C ASP A 241 -61.02 -44.68 -14.48
N LYS A 242 -61.22 -43.65 -13.65
CA LYS A 242 -62.57 -43.27 -13.17
C LYS A 242 -63.52 -42.91 -14.30
N THR A 243 -63.07 -42.14 -15.29
CA THR A 243 -63.90 -41.75 -16.45
C THR A 243 -64.25 -42.89 -17.41
N ARG A 244 -63.68 -44.09 -17.25
CA ARG A 244 -64.03 -45.26 -18.08
C ARG A 244 -65.10 -46.17 -17.47
N ILE A 245 -65.42 -45.98 -16.18
CA ILE A 245 -66.34 -46.85 -15.42
C ILE A 245 -67.73 -46.21 -15.29
N GLU A 246 -67.85 -44.92 -15.58
CA GLU A 246 -69.12 -44.19 -15.76
C GLU A 246 -69.58 -44.21 -17.23
#